data_AF-A0A8S2SWA1-F1
#
_entry.id   AF-A0A8S2SWA1-F1
#
_cell.length_a   1.000
_cell.length_b   1.000
_cell.length_c   1.000
_cell.angle_alpha   90.00
_cell.angle_beta   90.00
_cell.angle_gamma   90.00
#
_symmetry.space_group_name_H-M   'P 1'
#
loop_
_entity.id
_entity.type
_entity.pdbx_description
1 polymer ?
#
loop_
_entity_poly.entity_id
_entity_poly.type
_entity_poly.pdbx_seq_one_letter_code
_entity_poly.pdbx_strand_id
1 'polypeptide(L)'
;PSARKIADSNNPNVIVSAADCRLIIFDNVNDATRLWIKGHHFSLKHLFRDEKLAEEFNGGSIAIFRLAPVDYHRFHSPVDGEIGTQMKKITGTYYTVNPIAIKENLDVLTRNQRTVI
;
A
#
# COMPACT_ATOMS: atom_id res chain seq x y z
N PRO A 1 24.22 -5.43 5.73
CA PRO A 1 24.29 -4.82 4.37
C PRO A 1 24.12 -5.80 3.21
N SER A 2 24.63 -7.03 3.31
CA SER A 2 24.60 -8.03 2.22
C SER A 2 23.31 -8.87 2.13
N ALA A 3 22.45 -8.83 3.14
CA ALA A 3 21.27 -9.70 3.25
C ALA A 3 20.11 -9.32 2.31
N ARG A 4 20.10 -8.09 1.79
CA ARG A 4 19.08 -7.54 0.89
C ARG A 4 19.77 -6.78 -0.24
N LYS A 5 20.31 -7.52 -1.22
CA LYS A 5 20.93 -6.93 -2.40
C LYS A 5 19.84 -6.35 -3.31
N ILE A 6 20.02 -5.10 -3.71
CA ILE A 6 19.13 -4.42 -4.66
C ILE A 6 19.34 -5.04 -6.02
N ALA A 7 18.25 -5.48 -6.65
CA ALA A 7 18.30 -6.03 -8.00
C ALA A 7 18.50 -4.89 -9.01
N ASP A 8 19.42 -5.11 -9.96
CA ASP A 8 19.61 -4.26 -11.14
C ASP A 8 19.62 -2.75 -10.84
N SER A 9 20.49 -2.33 -9.91
CA SER A 9 20.49 -0.98 -9.31
C SER A 9 20.70 0.18 -10.30
N ASN A 10 21.09 -0.10 -11.54
CA ASN A 10 21.34 0.91 -12.57
C ASN A 10 20.24 0.90 -13.66
N ASN A 11 19.23 0.04 -13.55
CA ASN A 11 18.17 -0.07 -14.53
C ASN A 11 16.91 0.67 -14.05
N PRO A 12 16.57 1.83 -14.65
CA PRO A 12 15.42 2.63 -14.22
C PRO A 12 14.07 1.98 -14.50
N ASN A 13 14.04 0.87 -15.26
CA ASN A 13 12.81 0.15 -15.57
C ASN A 13 12.49 -0.95 -14.54
N VAL A 14 13.33 -1.13 -13.52
CA VAL A 14 13.16 -2.15 -12.48
C VAL A 14 12.67 -1.50 -11.19
N ILE A 15 11.50 -1.93 -10.71
CA ILE A 15 10.97 -1.55 -9.40
C ILE A 15 11.37 -2.64 -8.40
N VAL A 16 12.05 -2.26 -7.31
CA VAL A 16 12.44 -3.22 -6.26
C VAL A 16 11.41 -3.29 -5.14
N SER A 17 11.42 -4.36 -4.36
CA SER A 17 10.52 -4.48 -3.21
C SER A 17 10.86 -3.43 -2.14
N ALA A 18 9.85 -2.68 -1.69
CA ALA A 18 10.00 -1.67 -0.65
C ALA A 18 10.23 -2.27 0.74
N ALA A 19 9.81 -3.51 1.00
CA ALA A 19 9.87 -4.13 2.32
C ALA A 19 9.92 -5.67 2.26
N ASP A 20 10.39 -6.26 3.36
CA ASP A 20 10.21 -7.68 3.63
C ASP A 20 8.75 -7.93 4.00
N CYS A 21 8.02 -8.63 3.14
CA CYS A 21 6.58 -8.73 3.31
C CYS A 21 5.96 -9.93 2.57
N ARG A 22 4.64 -10.07 2.75
CA ARG A 22 3.78 -10.72 1.76
C ARG A 22 3.28 -9.66 0.79
N LEU A 23 3.61 -9.83 -0.49
CA LEU A 23 3.29 -8.90 -1.56
C LEU A 23 2.08 -9.39 -2.35
N ILE A 24 1.16 -8.47 -2.64
CA ILE A 24 0.04 -8.68 -3.55
C ILE A 24 0.05 -7.54 -4.56
N ILE A 25 -0.01 -7.86 -5.85
CA ILE A 25 -0.01 -6.87 -6.94
C ILE A 25 -1.28 -7.07 -7.76
N PHE A 26 -1.88 -5.96 -8.17
CA PHE A 26 -2.94 -5.92 -9.16
C PHE A 26 -2.56 -4.92 -10.24
N ASP A 27 -2.76 -5.31 -11.50
CA ASP A 27 -2.48 -4.43 -12.65
C ASP A 27 -3.43 -3.24 -12.69
N ASN A 28 -4.61 -3.38 -12.08
CA ASN A 28 -5.62 -2.34 -11.97
C ASN A 28 -6.19 -2.26 -10.55
N VAL A 29 -6.19 -1.07 -9.97
CA VAL A 29 -6.77 -0.79 -8.65
C VAL A 29 -8.26 -1.10 -8.57
N ASN A 30 -9.00 -1.03 -9.69
CA ASN A 30 -10.40 -1.41 -9.74
C ASN A 30 -10.57 -2.93 -9.53
N ASP A 31 -9.63 -3.74 -10.03
CA ASP A 31 -9.63 -5.18 -9.82
C ASP A 31 -9.20 -5.53 -8.39
N ALA A 32 -8.23 -4.82 -7.82
CA ALA A 32 -7.89 -4.92 -6.40
C ALA A 32 -9.11 -4.64 -5.51
N THR A 33 -9.83 -3.57 -5.84
CA THR A 33 -11.07 -3.17 -5.16
C THR A 33 -12.12 -4.27 -5.27
N ARG A 34 -12.29 -4.90 -6.44
CA ARG A 34 -13.26 -5.99 -6.65
C ARG A 34 -12.89 -7.27 -5.92
N LEU A 35 -11.63 -7.69 -5.97
CA LEU A 35 -11.18 -9.00 -5.48
C LEU A 35 -11.06 -9.09 -3.95
N TRP A 36 -10.92 -7.96 -3.27
CA TRP A 36 -10.97 -7.93 -1.81
C TRP A 36 -12.39 -7.87 -1.23
N ILE A 37 -13.43 -7.75 -2.07
CA ILE A 37 -14.82 -7.68 -1.62
C ILE A 37 -15.39 -9.09 -1.49
N LYS A 38 -15.31 -9.61 -0.26
CA LYS A 38 -16.56 -9.86 0.48
C LYS A 38 -16.89 -8.74 1.48
N GLY A 39 -15.95 -7.83 1.78
CA GLY A 39 -16.16 -6.64 2.62
C GLY A 39 -16.21 -5.35 1.81
N HIS A 40 -17.32 -4.63 1.92
CA HIS A 40 -17.54 -3.35 1.26
C HIS A 40 -16.51 -2.28 1.73
N HIS A 41 -16.22 -1.31 0.84
CA HIS A 41 -15.68 0.05 1.12
C HIS A 41 -14.22 0.40 0.79
N PHE A 42 -13.35 -0.52 0.35
CA PHE A 42 -12.05 -0.06 -0.15
C PHE A 42 -12.24 0.75 -1.44
N SER A 43 -11.73 1.99 -1.46
CA SER A 43 -11.63 2.82 -2.66
C SER A 43 -10.47 3.79 -2.50
N LEU A 44 -9.88 4.24 -3.62
CA LEU A 44 -8.83 5.28 -3.57
C LEU A 44 -9.33 6.57 -2.90
N LYS A 45 -10.60 6.92 -3.11
CA LYS A 45 -11.24 8.08 -2.47
C LYS A 45 -11.19 7.97 -0.94
N HIS A 46 -11.55 6.81 -0.39
CA HIS A 46 -11.48 6.58 1.05
C HIS A 46 -10.04 6.41 1.55
N LEU A 47 -9.16 5.81 0.75
CA LEU A 47 -7.74 5.63 1.09
C LEU A 47 -7.02 6.98 1.21
N PHE A 48 -7.16 7.88 0.24
CA PHE A 48 -6.48 9.16 0.25
C PHE A 48 -7.24 10.26 1.01
N ARG A 49 -8.55 10.07 1.25
CA ARG A 49 -9.48 11.13 1.68
C ARG A 49 -9.31 12.39 0.82
N ASP A 50 -9.14 12.17 -0.47
CA ASP A 50 -8.87 13.18 -1.49
C ASP A 50 -9.39 12.66 -2.83
N GLU A 51 -10.41 13.33 -3.37
CA GLU A 51 -11.03 12.88 -4.61
C GLU A 51 -10.18 13.19 -5.83
N LYS A 52 -9.42 14.29 -5.81
CA LYS A 52 -8.57 14.69 -6.95
C LYS A 52 -7.41 13.71 -7.09
N LEU A 53 -6.76 13.39 -5.97
CA LEU A 53 -5.69 12.40 -5.95
C LEU A 53 -6.23 11.00 -6.33
N ALA A 54 -7.42 10.64 -5.87
CA ALA A 54 -8.02 9.36 -6.23
C ALA A 54 -8.29 9.24 -7.74
N GLU A 55 -8.65 10.31 -8.42
CA GLU A 55 -8.85 10.31 -9.87
C GLU A 55 -7.52 10.20 -10.63
N GLU A 56 -6.46 10.87 -10.16
CA GLU A 56 -5.13 10.80 -10.76
C GLU A 56 -4.56 9.36 -10.80
N PHE A 57 -4.83 8.58 -9.75
CA PHE A 57 -4.39 7.19 -9.64
C PHE A 57 -5.43 6.16 -10.12
N ASN A 58 -6.56 6.62 -10.68
CA ASN A 58 -7.62 5.74 -11.13
C ASN A 58 -7.14 4.86 -12.31
N GLY A 59 -7.44 3.56 -12.25
CA GLY A 59 -7.03 2.60 -13.27
C GLY A 59 -5.55 2.21 -13.26
N GLY A 60 -4.74 2.78 -12.36
CA GLY A 60 -3.33 2.41 -12.20
C GLY A 60 -3.14 1.06 -11.50
N SER A 61 -1.92 0.53 -11.57
CA SER A 61 -1.51 -0.67 -10.84
C SER A 61 -1.27 -0.38 -9.37
N ILE A 62 -1.53 -1.37 -8.51
CA ILE A 62 -1.37 -1.25 -7.07
C ILE A 62 -0.59 -2.45 -6.52
N ALA A 63 0.38 -2.14 -5.66
CA ALA A 63 1.15 -3.13 -4.91
C ALA A 63 0.89 -2.95 -3.41
N ILE A 64 0.50 -4.01 -2.73
CA ILE A 64 0.17 -4.04 -1.30
C ILE A 64 1.22 -4.88 -0.56
N PHE A 65 1.98 -4.23 0.30
CA PHE A 65 3.05 -4.83 1.10
C PHE A 65 2.53 -5.09 2.51
N ARG A 66 2.36 -6.36 2.88
CA ARG A 66 1.88 -6.73 4.23
C ARG A 66 2.99 -7.33 5.07
N LEU A 67 3.40 -6.61 6.12
CA LEU A 67 4.43 -7.02 7.06
C LEU A 67 3.80 -7.81 8.21
N ALA A 68 4.32 -9.01 8.46
CA ALA A 68 4.02 -9.80 9.64
C ALA A 68 4.94 -9.37 10.82
N PRO A 69 4.57 -9.68 12.08
CA PRO A 69 5.39 -9.30 13.24
C PRO A 69 6.84 -9.80 13.22
N VAL A 70 7.12 -10.87 12.47
CA VAL A 70 8.47 -11.44 12.31
C VAL A 70 9.30 -10.78 11.20
N ASP A 71 8.66 -10.00 10.34
CA ASP A 71 9.33 -9.36 9.21
C ASP A 71 10.16 -8.15 9.66
N TYR A 72 11.04 -7.66 8.80
CA TYR A 72 11.80 -6.45 9.06
C TYR A 72 10.92 -5.20 8.85
N HIS A 73 10.68 -4.43 9.93
CA HIS A 73 9.71 -3.32 9.96
C HIS A 73 10.26 -1.97 9.51
N ARG A 74 11.18 -1.96 8.53
CA ARG A 74 11.55 -0.74 7.82
C ARG A 74 11.24 -0.90 6.34
N PHE A 75 10.65 0.14 5.77
CA PHE A 75 10.42 0.24 4.34
C PHE A 75 11.45 1.18 3.72
N HIS A 76 11.80 0.89 2.48
CA HIS A 76 12.76 1.61 1.66
C HIS A 76 12.07 2.11 0.39
N SER A 77 12.65 3.09 -0.30
CA SER A 77 12.10 3.55 -1.58
C SER A 77 12.28 2.45 -2.64
N PRO A 78 11.22 2.05 -3.35
CA PRO A 78 11.31 1.02 -4.40
C PRO A 78 11.87 1.56 -5.72
N VAL A 79 11.90 2.88 -5.88
CA VAL A 79 12.40 3.62 -7.05
C VAL A 79 13.08 4.91 -6.60
N ASP A 80 13.87 5.51 -7.47
CA ASP A 80 14.33 6.89 -7.30
C ASP A 80 13.17 7.87 -7.52
N GLY A 81 13.10 8.92 -6.71
CA GLY A 81 12.03 9.91 -6.81
C GLY A 81 12.19 11.04 -5.81
N GLU A 82 11.40 12.09 -6.01
CA GLU A 82 11.30 13.22 -5.08
C GLU A 82 10.11 13.01 -4.16
N ILE A 83 10.31 13.26 -2.86
CA ILE A 83 9.21 13.21 -1.90
C ILE A 83 8.26 14.36 -2.21
N GLY A 84 6.98 14.06 -2.36
CA GLY A 84 5.94 15.06 -2.60
C GLY A 84 5.97 16.17 -1.55
N THR A 85 5.57 17.37 -1.94
CA THR A 85 5.57 18.54 -1.05
C THR A 85 4.58 18.42 0.11
N GLN A 86 3.66 17.44 0.07
CA GLN A 86 2.61 17.25 1.06
C GLN A 86 2.58 15.82 1.58
N MET A 87 3.04 15.62 2.83
CA MET A 87 2.75 14.40 3.58
C MET A 87 1.44 14.57 4.33
N LYS A 88 0.43 13.76 4.01
CA LYS A 88 -0.89 13.83 4.62
C LYS A 88 -1.05 12.76 5.70
N LYS A 89 -1.07 13.18 6.96
CA LYS A 89 -1.46 12.31 8.08
C LYS A 89 -2.98 12.19 8.14
N ILE A 90 -3.49 10.98 8.07
CA ILE A 90 -4.92 10.68 8.17
C ILE A 90 -5.18 10.01 9.50
N THR A 91 -5.87 10.72 10.39
CA THR A 91 -6.31 10.17 11.68
C THR A 91 -7.35 9.09 11.46
N GLY A 92 -7.16 7.97 12.16
CA GLY A 92 -8.01 6.81 12.11
C GLY A 92 -7.93 6.00 13.39
N THR A 93 -8.53 4.82 13.39
CA THR A 93 -8.47 3.88 14.52
C THR A 93 -7.24 2.98 14.38
N TYR A 94 -6.93 2.19 15.40
CA TYR A 94 -5.89 1.16 15.34
C TYR A 94 -6.54 -0.24 15.32
N TYR A 95 -7.15 -0.62 14.20
CA TYR A 95 -7.62 -1.99 14.00
C TYR A 95 -6.47 -2.91 13.60
N THR A 96 -6.55 -4.18 14.01
CA THR A 96 -5.57 -5.19 13.60
C THR A 96 -5.68 -5.50 12.12
N VAL A 97 -4.54 -5.64 11.45
CA VAL A 97 -4.43 -6.06 10.04
C VAL A 97 -4.21 -7.57 9.90
N ASN A 98 -4.50 -8.34 10.96
CA ASN A 98 -4.50 -9.80 10.92
C ASN A 98 -5.49 -10.29 9.83
N PRO A 99 -5.13 -11.29 9.00
CA PRO A 99 -5.96 -11.71 7.88
C PRO A 99 -7.34 -12.22 8.29
N ILE A 100 -7.51 -12.66 9.54
CA ILE A 100 -8.82 -13.02 10.09
C ILE A 100 -9.70 -11.77 10.21
N ALA A 101 -9.17 -10.65 10.71
CA ALA A 101 -9.91 -9.39 10.82
C ALA A 101 -10.23 -8.74 9.46
N ILE A 102 -9.36 -8.95 8.46
CA ILE A 102 -9.60 -8.50 7.08
C ILE A 102 -10.76 -9.28 6.43
N LYS A 103 -10.99 -10.54 6.82
CA LYS A 103 -12.09 -11.36 6.30
C LYS A 103 -13.46 -11.01 6.91
N GLU A 104 -13.48 -10.35 8.07
CA GLU A 104 -14.69 -10.07 8.87
C GLU A 104 -15.37 -8.72 8.53
N ASN A 105 -15.40 -8.32 7.25
CA ASN A 105 -16.07 -7.09 6.79
C ASN A 105 -15.60 -5.77 7.41
N LEU A 106 -14.49 -5.74 8.17
CA LEU A 106 -13.92 -4.49 8.66
C LEU A 106 -13.02 -3.86 7.60
N ASP A 107 -13.35 -2.63 7.20
CA ASP A 107 -12.50 -1.80 6.36
C ASP A 107 -11.30 -1.26 7.15
N VAL A 108 -10.35 -2.15 7.46
CA VAL A 108 -9.18 -1.83 8.27
C VAL A 108 -8.22 -0.91 7.54
N LEU A 109 -8.12 -0.98 6.20
CA LEU A 109 -7.14 -0.18 5.46
C LEU A 109 -7.54 1.29 5.34
N THR A 110 -8.82 1.60 5.13
CA THR A 110 -9.25 3.00 4.99
C THR A 110 -9.64 3.64 6.32
N ARG A 111 -9.94 2.85 7.36
CA ARG A 111 -10.25 3.36 8.70
C ARG A 111 -9.06 3.49 9.62
N ASN A 112 -7.97 2.75 9.36
CA ASN A 112 -6.79 2.87 10.21
C ASN A 112 -6.07 4.20 10.04
N GLN A 113 -5.41 4.60 11.12
CA GLN A 113 -4.45 5.70 11.06
C GLN A 113 -3.35 5.37 10.05
N ARG A 114 -3.03 6.33 9.18
CA ARG A 114 -2.02 6.18 8.13
C ARG A 114 -1.44 7.52 7.71
N THR A 115 -0.35 7.46 6.96
CA THR A 115 0.28 8.61 6.32
C THR A 115 0.37 8.34 4.82
N VAL A 116 -0.07 9.31 4.01
CA VAL A 116 0.17 9.35 2.57
C VAL A 116 1.37 10.25 2.33
N ILE A 117 2.34 9.77 1.56
CA ILE A 117 3.61 10.43 1.24
C ILE A 117 3.62 10.72 -0.25
#